data_AF-A0A6I5R945-F1
#
_entry.id   AF-A0A6I5R945-F1
#
_cell.length_a   1.000
_cell.length_b   1.000
_cell.length_c   1.000
_cell.angle_alpha   90.00
_cell.angle_beta   90.00
_cell.angle_gamma   90.00
#
_symmetry.space_group_name_H-M   'P 1'
#
loop_
_entity.id
_entity.type
_entity.pdbx_description
1 polymer ?
#
loop_
_entity_poly.entity_id
_entity_poly.type
_entity_poly.pdbx_seq_one_letter_code
_entity_poly.pdbx_strand_id
1 'polypeptide(L)'
;MNQLSSKLNLKSVLGPLKRYLEDQYQDRLSKIVLFGSYARQEATKDSDVDVLIVLKDPVDASAEINRTSEFIAQLCLEHNLLISRLFLPQSRYETENSPLLHNIRKEGILL
;
A
#
# COMPACT_ATOMS: atom_id res chain seq x y z
N MET A 1 -16.00 -18.32 12.82
CA MET A 1 -15.07 -17.44 13.57
C MET A 1 -14.27 -16.65 12.54
N ASN A 2 -14.22 -15.32 12.45
CA ASN A 2 -15.16 -14.25 12.78
C ASN A 2 -14.74 -13.10 11.84
N GLN A 3 -15.65 -12.57 11.01
CA GLN A 3 -15.35 -11.50 10.03
C GLN A 3 -14.92 -10.17 10.70
N LEU A 4 -15.11 -10.07 12.02
CA LEU A 4 -14.70 -8.94 12.86
C LEU A 4 -13.19 -8.91 13.14
N SER A 5 -12.54 -10.09 13.23
CA SER A 5 -11.11 -10.22 13.53
C SER A 5 -10.22 -9.73 12.37
N SER A 6 -10.66 -9.89 11.13
CA SER A 6 -9.91 -9.44 9.94
C SER A 6 -9.94 -7.92 9.77
N LYS A 7 -11.08 -7.26 10.08
CA LYS A 7 -11.21 -5.79 10.00
C LYS A 7 -10.40 -5.06 11.07
N LEU A 8 -10.33 -5.58 12.30
CA LEU A 8 -9.47 -4.99 13.34
C LEU A 8 -7.98 -5.09 12.96
N ASN A 9 -7.57 -6.21 12.35
CA ASN A 9 -6.18 -6.43 11.96
C ASN A 9 -5.73 -5.46 10.85
N LEU A 10 -6.56 -5.26 9.82
CA LEU A 10 -6.16 -4.38 8.71
C LEU A 10 -5.94 -2.92 9.15
N LYS A 11 -6.81 -2.38 10.02
CA LYS A 11 -6.61 -1.02 10.55
C LYS A 11 -5.34 -0.90 11.39
N SER A 12 -5.02 -1.94 12.17
CA SER A 12 -3.78 -1.96 12.95
C SER A 12 -2.52 -2.08 12.11
N VAL A 13 -2.62 -2.51 10.84
CA VAL A 13 -1.50 -2.49 9.89
C VAL A 13 -1.44 -1.19 9.10
N LEU A 14 -2.57 -0.74 8.54
CA LEU A 14 -2.60 0.43 7.65
C LEU A 14 -2.29 1.74 8.38
N GLY A 15 -2.68 1.87 9.66
CA GLY A 15 -2.36 3.05 10.46
C GLY A 15 -0.85 3.27 10.63
N PRO A 16 -0.11 2.30 11.21
CA PRO A 16 1.35 2.37 11.32
C PRO A 16 2.05 2.51 9.97
N LEU A 17 1.59 1.77 8.94
CA LEU A 17 2.15 1.88 7.60
C LEU A 17 2.02 3.28 7.03
N LYS A 18 0.81 3.87 7.09
CA LYS A 18 0.55 5.22 6.62
C LYS A 18 1.46 6.22 7.32
N ARG A 19 1.50 6.18 8.66
CA ARG A 19 2.32 7.08 9.45
C ARG A 19 3.81 6.95 9.11
N TYR A 20 4.31 5.72 9.00
CA TYR A 20 5.69 5.48 8.59
C TYR A 20 5.98 6.11 7.22
N LEU A 21 5.13 5.90 6.22
CA LEU A 21 5.32 6.44 4.88
C LEU A 21 5.23 7.98 4.85
N GLU A 22 4.30 8.58 5.60
CA GLU A 22 4.21 10.03 5.79
C GLU A 22 5.50 10.57 6.41
N ASP A 23 6.00 9.92 7.46
CA ASP A 23 7.23 10.31 8.15
C ASP A 23 8.47 10.16 7.26
N GLN A 24 8.55 9.07 6.47
CA GLN A 24 9.70 8.80 5.59
C GLN A 24 9.77 9.75 4.39
N TYR A 25 8.64 10.06 3.78
CA TYR A 25 8.60 10.75 2.48
C TYR A 25 8.19 12.20 2.57
N GLN A 26 7.52 12.62 3.64
CA GLN A 26 7.13 14.02 3.88
C GLN A 26 6.46 14.62 2.63
N ASP A 27 6.90 15.81 2.20
CA ASP A 27 6.40 16.48 1.01
C ASP A 27 6.56 15.68 -0.29
N ARG A 28 7.39 14.64 -0.35
CA ARG A 28 7.48 13.75 -1.53
C ARG A 28 6.32 12.77 -1.61
N LEU A 29 5.62 12.49 -0.52
CA LEU A 29 4.46 11.60 -0.54
C LEU A 29 3.27 12.29 -1.20
N SER A 30 2.79 11.73 -2.31
CA SER A 30 1.63 12.26 -3.04
C SER A 30 0.35 11.53 -2.66
N LYS A 31 0.37 10.18 -2.70
CA LYS A 31 -0.80 9.34 -2.37
C LYS A 31 -0.36 8.00 -1.79
N ILE A 32 -1.20 7.46 -0.91
CA ILE A 32 -1.16 6.04 -0.51
C ILE A 32 -2.53 5.44 -0.82
N VAL A 33 -2.56 4.39 -1.64
CA VAL A 33 -3.80 3.76 -2.08
C VAL A 33 -3.76 2.28 -1.75
N LEU A 34 -4.69 1.81 -0.93
CA LEU A 34 -4.98 0.39 -0.78
C LEU A 34 -5.71 -0.08 -2.03
N PHE A 35 -5.22 -1.16 -2.65
CA PHE A 35 -5.87 -1.76 -3.79
C PHE A 35 -5.98 -3.28 -3.62
N GLY A 36 -6.35 -3.99 -4.69
CA GLY A 36 -6.43 -5.45 -4.65
C GLY A 36 -7.63 -5.97 -3.88
N SER A 37 -7.51 -7.19 -3.36
CA SER A 37 -8.62 -7.95 -2.77
C SER A 37 -9.19 -7.27 -1.51
N TYR A 38 -8.35 -6.61 -0.71
CA TYR A 38 -8.82 -5.87 0.46
C TYR A 38 -9.65 -4.64 0.08
N ALA A 39 -9.27 -3.90 -0.96
CA ALA A 39 -10.06 -2.77 -1.44
C ALA A 39 -11.43 -3.22 -2.00
N ARG A 40 -11.46 -4.37 -2.69
CA ARG A 40 -12.70 -4.96 -3.23
C ARG A 40 -13.56 -5.73 -2.22
N GLN A 41 -13.11 -5.86 -0.96
CA GLN A 41 -13.77 -6.70 0.06
C GLN A 41 -13.85 -8.19 -0.31
N GLU A 42 -12.94 -8.65 -1.16
CA GLU A 42 -12.81 -10.04 -1.63
C GLU A 42 -11.64 -10.78 -0.97
N ALA A 43 -10.92 -10.13 -0.04
CA ALA A 43 -9.77 -10.71 0.63
C ALA A 43 -10.13 -11.97 1.43
N THR A 44 -9.28 -12.98 1.29
CA THR A 44 -9.28 -14.20 2.10
C THR A 44 -8.20 -14.10 3.19
N LYS A 45 -8.13 -15.12 4.06
CA LYS A 45 -7.11 -15.19 5.12
C LYS A 45 -5.66 -15.24 4.59
N ASP A 46 -5.47 -15.67 3.35
CA ASP A 46 -4.17 -15.83 2.71
C ASP A 46 -3.87 -14.69 1.72
N SER A 47 -4.70 -13.63 1.72
CA SER A 47 -4.52 -12.47 0.84
C SER A 47 -3.48 -11.49 1.37
N ASP A 48 -2.65 -11.00 0.45
CA ASP A 48 -1.72 -9.90 0.70
C ASP A 48 -2.45 -8.56 0.81
N VAL A 49 -1.85 -7.61 1.54
CA VAL A 49 -2.26 -6.21 1.59
C VAL A 49 -1.50 -5.44 0.52
N ASP A 50 -2.18 -5.11 -0.58
CA ASP A 50 -1.60 -4.40 -1.71
C ASP A 50 -1.70 -2.87 -1.55
N VAL A 51 -0.56 -2.18 -1.53
CA VAL A 51 -0.49 -0.73 -1.36
C VAL A 51 0.32 -0.08 -2.49
N LEU A 52 -0.31 0.88 -3.16
CA LEU A 52 0.36 1.78 -4.10
C LEU A 52 0.81 3.03 -3.33
N ILE A 53 2.09 3.36 -3.46
CA ILE A 53 2.71 4.56 -2.93
C ILE A 53 3.10 5.43 -4.13
N VAL A 54 2.43 6.58 -4.25
CA VAL A 54 2.74 7.57 -5.28
C VAL A 54 3.63 8.63 -4.66
N LEU A 55 4.82 8.82 -5.25
CA LEU A 55 5.79 9.81 -4.80
C LEU A 55 6.02 10.86 -5.89
N LYS A 56 6.32 12.10 -5.49
CA LYS A 56 6.80 13.14 -6.41
C LYS A 56 8.08 12.65 -7.09
N ASP A 57 8.16 12.89 -8.40
CA ASP A 57 9.29 12.53 -9.24
C ASP A 57 10.62 13.14 -8.74
N PRO A 58 11.76 12.46 -8.96
CA PRO A 58 11.92 11.12 -9.53
C PRO A 58 11.66 10.00 -8.49
N VAL A 59 11.37 8.79 -8.98
CA VAL A 59 11.18 7.59 -8.15
C VAL A 59 11.98 6.43 -8.72
N ASP A 60 12.86 5.86 -7.90
CA ASP A 60 13.49 4.56 -8.15
C ASP A 60 12.78 3.51 -7.30
N ALA A 61 11.88 2.75 -7.92
CA ALA A 61 11.07 1.78 -7.21
C ALA A 61 11.90 0.71 -6.48
N SER A 62 13.06 0.31 -7.02
CA SER A 62 13.93 -0.68 -6.38
C SER A 62 14.56 -0.10 -5.12
N ALA A 63 15.06 1.13 -5.19
CA ALA A 63 15.60 1.84 -4.04
C ALA A 63 14.53 2.04 -2.94
N GLU A 64 13.29 2.37 -3.31
CA GLU A 64 12.22 2.57 -2.33
C GLU A 64 11.72 1.25 -1.72
N ILE A 65 11.68 0.16 -2.49
CA ILE A 65 11.41 -1.19 -1.97
C ILE A 65 12.46 -1.56 -0.92
N ASN A 66 13.75 -1.33 -1.20
CA ASN A 66 14.84 -1.61 -0.27
C ASN A 66 14.77 -0.73 0.97
N ARG A 67 14.58 0.59 0.79
CA ARG A 67 14.49 1.57 1.89
C ARG A 67 13.42 1.21 2.91
N THR A 68 12.27 0.75 2.43
CA THR A 68 11.12 0.46 3.31
C THR A 68 11.01 -1.02 3.68
N SER A 69 11.97 -1.87 3.27
CA SER A 69 11.92 -3.32 3.45
C SER A 69 11.91 -3.76 4.92
N GLU A 70 12.78 -3.19 5.76
CA GLU A 70 12.93 -3.57 7.17
C GLU A 70 11.65 -3.32 7.97
N PHE A 71 11.10 -2.10 7.87
CA PHE A 71 9.85 -1.74 8.53
C PHE A 71 8.70 -2.65 8.10
N ILE A 72 8.62 -2.94 6.80
CA ILE A 72 7.55 -3.79 6.25
C ILE A 72 7.69 -5.22 6.72
N ALA A 73 8.91 -5.77 6.76
CA ALA A 73 9.16 -7.10 7.28
C ALA A 73 8.74 -7.21 8.76
N GLN A 74 9.08 -6.20 9.58
CA GLN A 74 8.65 -6.15 10.97
C GLN A 74 7.12 -6.13 11.09
N LEU A 75 6.45 -5.24 10.35
CA LEU A 75 4.99 -5.11 10.39
C LEU A 75 4.28 -6.39 9.92
N CYS A 76 4.81 -7.04 8.88
CA CYS A 76 4.33 -8.34 8.41
C CYS A 76 4.41 -9.42 9.50
N LEU A 77 5.54 -9.50 10.22
CA LEU A 77 5.74 -10.48 11.28
C LEU A 77 4.85 -10.21 12.50
N GLU A 78 4.72 -8.95 12.92
CA GLU A 78 3.90 -8.54 14.07
C GLU A 78 2.42 -8.88 13.88
N HIS A 79 1.91 -8.75 12.66
CA HIS A 79 0.49 -8.93 12.36
C HIS A 79 0.15 -10.24 11.64
N ASN A 80 1.17 -11.05 11.30
CA ASN A 80 1.07 -12.28 10.52
C ASN A 80 0.30 -12.08 9.20
N LEU A 81 0.66 -11.04 8.44
CA LEU A 81 0.18 -10.78 7.07
C LEU A 81 1.36 -10.43 6.15
N LEU A 82 1.10 -10.41 4.84
CA LEU A 82 2.04 -9.95 3.84
C LEU A 82 1.58 -8.59 3.28
N ILE A 83 2.53 -7.69 3.06
CA ILE A 83 2.29 -6.36 2.49
C ILE A 83 3.08 -6.23 1.19
N SER A 84 2.35 -6.08 0.08
CA SER A 84 2.89 -5.84 -1.24
C SER A 84 2.89 -4.33 -1.53
N ARG A 85 4.04 -3.80 -1.97
CA ARG A 85 4.22 -2.36 -2.21
C ARG A 85 4.53 -2.12 -3.67
N LEU A 86 3.84 -1.16 -4.26
CA LEU A 86 4.15 -0.61 -5.57
C LEU A 86 4.52 0.87 -5.41
N PHE A 87 5.73 1.25 -5.84
CA PHE A 87 6.14 2.66 -5.89
C PHE A 87 6.00 3.19 -7.30
N LEU A 88 5.34 4.34 -7.45
CA LEU A 88 5.10 4.95 -8.74
C LEU A 88 5.39 6.47 -8.70
N PRO A 89 6.09 7.02 -9.70
CA PRO A 89 6.18 8.47 -9.86
C PRO A 89 4.80 9.10 -10.09
N GLN A 90 4.59 10.29 -9.54
CA GLN A 90 3.34 11.04 -9.69
C GLN A 90 3.03 11.30 -11.17
N SER A 91 4.03 11.67 -11.97
CA SER A 91 3.87 11.87 -13.42
C SER A 91 3.26 10.64 -14.12
N ARG A 92 3.69 9.43 -13.76
CA ARG A 92 3.15 8.17 -14.28
C ARG A 92 1.77 7.87 -13.72
N TYR A 93 1.55 8.10 -12.43
CA TYR A 93 0.23 7.90 -11.82
C TYR A 93 -0.86 8.75 -12.51
N GLU A 94 -0.53 9.92 -13.03
CA GLU A 94 -1.48 10.83 -13.68
C GLU A 94 -1.70 10.49 -15.17
N THR A 95 -0.65 10.03 -15.87
CA THR A 95 -0.67 9.91 -17.34
C THR A 95 -0.80 8.47 -17.84
N GLU A 96 -0.37 7.48 -17.08
CA GLU A 96 -0.32 6.09 -17.53
C GLU A 96 -1.72 5.47 -17.55
N ASN A 97 -2.07 4.83 -18.66
CA ASN A 97 -3.34 4.13 -18.85
C ASN A 97 -3.13 2.63 -18.93
N SER A 98 -2.62 2.03 -17.85
CA SER A 98 -2.50 0.58 -17.71
C SER A 98 -3.74 -0.03 -17.05
N PRO A 99 -4.09 -1.30 -17.33
CA PRO A 99 -5.21 -1.97 -16.68
C PRO A 99 -5.12 -1.95 -15.15
N LEU A 100 -3.90 -2.07 -14.61
CA LEU A 100 -3.65 -1.95 -13.18
C LEU A 100 -4.06 -0.58 -12.64
N LEU A 101 -3.55 0.50 -13.22
CA LEU A 101 -3.87 1.86 -12.76
C LEU A 101 -5.32 2.24 -13.00
N HIS A 102 -5.94 1.73 -14.06
CA HIS A 102 -7.38 1.88 -14.26
C HIS A 102 -8.16 1.28 -13.08
N ASN A 103 -7.85 0.04 -12.68
CA ASN A 103 -8.51 -0.62 -11.55
C ASN A 103 -8.21 0.09 -10.23
N ILE A 104 -6.96 0.48 -9.99
CA ILE A 104 -6.58 1.23 -8.77
C ILE A 104 -7.36 2.55 -8.67
N ARG A 105 -7.49 3.31 -9.76
CA ARG A 105 -8.25 4.57 -9.76
C ARG A 105 -9.75 4.35 -9.54
N LYS A 106 -10.29 3.21 -9.98
CA LYS A 106 -11.72 2.90 -9.90
C LYS A 106 -12.13 2.29 -8.56
N GLU A 107 -11.29 1.42 -8.00
CA GLU A 107 -11.63 0.55 -6.85
C GLU A 107 -10.74 0.78 -5.64
N GLY A 108 -9.62 1.51 -5.80
CA GLY A 108 -8.67 1.76 -4.73
C GLY A 108 -9.24 2.67 -3.64
N ILE A 109 -8.78 2.44 -2.41
CA ILE A 109 -9.16 3.22 -1.23
C ILE A 109 -7.97 4.10 -0.85
N LEU A 110 -8.18 5.42 -0.87
CA LEU A 110 -7.18 6.39 -0.38
C LEU A 110 -7.05 6.26 1.14
N LEU A 111 -5.82 6.12 1.63
CA LEU A 111 -5.52 5.92 3.05
C LEU A 111 -5.27 7.23 3.80
#